data_AF-A0A4Y2NKE5-F1
#
_entry.id   AF-A0A4Y2NKE5-F1
#
_cell.length_a   1.000
_cell.length_b   1.000
_cell.length_c   1.000
_cell.angle_alpha   90.00
_cell.angle_beta   90.00
_cell.angle_gamma   90.00
#
_symmetry.space_group_name_H-M   'P 1'
#
loop_
_entity.id
_entity.type
_entity.pdbx_description
1 polymer ?
#
loop_
_entity_poly.entity_id
_entity_poly.type
_entity_poly.pdbx_seq_one_letter_code
_entity_poly.pdbx_strand_id
1 'polypeptide(L)'
;MVSFILKYDLIIWNDKDSEPTFETENGKSWIDITMSSANLANKKRKWQILKICKAVHQKFLELQQEIQVIDSKQKLEKWIEELTITINQISQSFPRKVIKHLRVPWWDSELEVNRKKTRALRTSYQRCRREEERSMRRIVYKKQEAHYKWLIKQKCRATFELFRQQLVANNAFDLPYKIAPSKIRKQTVLQSVKTSNGQFTNTIEETIQTIVQALFPTDDSTQETHVQRKKRETVNTYSSTILDKQFTKEEITYAISTMKKRRLGLMASL
;
A
#
# COMPACT_ATOMS: atom_id res chain seq x y z
N MET A 1 8.68 -7.80 18.54
CA MET A 1 7.69 -6.97 17.80
C MET A 1 7.79 -7.15 16.28
N VAL A 2 8.98 -6.97 15.68
CA VAL A 2 9.21 -7.16 14.22
C VAL A 2 8.81 -8.55 13.72
N SER A 3 9.16 -9.60 14.47
CA SER A 3 8.78 -10.99 14.16
C SER A 3 7.26 -11.21 14.11
N PHE A 4 6.49 -10.47 14.91
CA PHE A 4 5.04 -10.54 14.93
C PHE A 4 4.43 -9.85 13.70
N ILE A 5 4.95 -8.68 13.34
CA ILE A 5 4.52 -7.92 12.15
C ILE A 5 4.77 -8.73 10.88
N LEU A 6 5.94 -9.38 10.77
CA LEU A 6 6.30 -10.28 9.67
C LEU A 6 5.45 -11.54 9.62
N LYS A 7 5.21 -12.17 10.79
CA LYS A 7 4.40 -13.39 10.90
C LYS A 7 2.97 -13.18 10.44
N TYR A 8 2.38 -12.02 10.76
CA TYR A 8 0.98 -11.72 10.47
C TYR A 8 0.76 -10.74 9.31
N ASP A 9 1.84 -10.35 8.62
CA ASP A 9 1.78 -9.52 7.42
C ASP A 9 1.06 -8.18 7.66
N LEU A 10 1.39 -7.53 8.77
CA LEU A 10 0.72 -6.30 9.22
C LEU A 10 1.38 -5.06 8.61
N ILE A 11 0.56 -4.12 8.15
CA ILE A 11 1.02 -2.83 7.63
C ILE A 11 1.09 -1.84 8.78
N ILE A 12 2.23 -1.17 8.94
CA ILE A 12 2.41 -0.07 9.89
C ILE A 12 1.92 1.25 9.25
N TRP A 13 1.17 2.04 10.02
CA TRP A 13 0.50 3.26 9.56
C TRP A 13 1.19 4.54 10.01
N ASN A 14 2.00 4.45 11.07
CA ASN A 14 2.74 5.58 11.61
C ASN A 14 3.62 6.24 10.54
N ASP A 15 3.62 7.57 10.57
CA ASP A 15 4.46 8.41 9.74
C ASP A 15 5.82 8.55 10.43
N LYS A 16 6.92 8.33 9.68
CA LYS A 16 8.28 8.40 10.24
C LYS A 16 8.66 9.82 10.67
N ASP A 17 7.98 10.82 10.10
CA ASP A 17 8.20 12.24 10.36
C ASP A 17 7.09 12.80 11.29
N SER A 18 6.35 11.94 11.98
CA SER A 18 5.33 12.39 12.95
C SER A 18 5.95 12.95 14.21
N GLU A 19 5.23 13.85 14.88
CA GLU A 19 5.56 14.25 16.25
C GLU A 19 5.48 13.05 17.20
N PRO A 20 6.23 13.08 18.32
CA PRO A 20 6.24 12.00 19.31
C PRO A 20 4.83 11.68 19.77
N THR A 21 4.49 10.39 19.84
CA THR A 21 3.17 9.98 20.34
C THR A 21 3.09 10.09 21.86
N PHE A 22 4.24 10.19 22.53
CA PHE A 22 4.35 10.36 23.97
C PHE A 22 5.49 11.32 24.31
N GLU A 23 5.20 12.34 25.11
CA GLU A 23 6.15 13.36 25.54
C GLU A 23 6.07 13.58 27.05
N THR A 24 7.22 13.66 27.71
CA THR A 24 7.37 13.97 29.13
C THR A 24 8.53 14.93 29.33
N GLU A 25 8.66 15.49 30.54
CA GLU A 25 9.84 16.31 30.93
C GLU A 25 11.18 15.57 30.71
N ASN A 26 11.15 14.24 30.68
CA ASN A 26 12.31 13.38 30.52
C ASN A 26 12.58 12.94 29.08
N GLY A 27 11.78 13.41 28.10
CA GLY A 27 12.00 13.15 26.68
C GLY A 27 10.75 12.74 25.88
N LYS A 28 11.00 12.44 24.61
CA LYS A 28 10.01 12.19 23.55
C LYS A 28 10.13 10.74 23.04
N SER A 29 9.01 10.06 22.81
CA SER A 29 9.00 8.70 22.24
C SER A 29 7.77 8.43 21.35
N TRP A 30 7.88 7.42 20.49
CA TRP A 30 6.85 6.97 19.54
C TRP A 30 6.39 5.56 19.86
N ILE A 31 5.76 5.42 21.02
CA ILE A 31 5.34 4.11 21.55
C ILE A 31 4.03 3.59 20.95
N ASP A 32 3.20 4.49 20.42
CA ASP A 32 1.87 4.13 19.91
C ASP A 32 1.94 3.72 18.45
N ILE A 33 1.84 2.41 18.17
CA ILE A 33 1.90 1.87 16.81
C ILE A 33 0.51 1.54 16.30
N THR A 34 0.07 2.25 15.27
CA THR A 34 -1.11 1.90 14.50
C THR A 34 -0.72 0.91 13.40
N MET A 35 -1.27 -0.30 13.46
CA MET A 35 -1.06 -1.35 12.45
C MET A 35 -2.38 -1.96 11.99
N SER A 36 -2.46 -2.41 10.74
CA SER A 36 -3.64 -3.13 10.27
C SER A 36 -3.32 -4.13 9.16
N SER A 37 -4.24 -5.05 8.92
CA SER A 37 -4.15 -5.98 7.79
C SER A 37 -4.31 -5.26 6.45
N ALA A 38 -3.75 -5.85 5.39
CA ALA A 38 -3.76 -5.29 4.03
C ALA A 38 -5.16 -4.90 3.50
N ASN A 39 -6.23 -5.49 4.03
CA ASN A 39 -7.60 -5.16 3.64
C ASN A 39 -8.02 -3.72 3.99
N LEU A 40 -7.36 -3.07 4.97
CA LEU A 40 -7.62 -1.67 5.31
C LEU A 40 -6.76 -0.67 4.52
N ALA A 41 -5.73 -1.11 3.77
CA ALA A 41 -4.73 -0.24 3.12
C ALA A 41 -5.30 0.86 2.21
N ASN A 42 -6.47 0.63 1.59
CA ASN A 42 -7.16 1.64 0.77
C ASN A 42 -7.56 2.88 1.59
N LYS A 43 -7.78 2.76 2.91
CA LYS A 43 -8.05 3.89 3.80
C LYS A 43 -6.80 4.77 4.05
N LYS A 44 -5.57 4.22 3.94
CA LYS A 44 -4.29 4.96 4.12
C LYS A 44 -4.14 6.06 3.09
N ARG A 45 -4.46 5.71 1.85
CA ARG A 45 -4.39 6.62 0.71
C ARG A 45 -5.35 7.80 0.88
N LYS A 46 -6.58 7.54 1.37
CA LYS A 46 -7.55 8.60 1.66
C LYS A 46 -7.05 9.56 2.75
N TRP A 47 -6.37 9.04 3.78
CA TRP A 47 -5.81 9.84 4.86
C TRP A 47 -4.59 10.68 4.43
N GLN A 48 -3.67 10.11 3.66
CA GLN A 48 -2.53 10.85 3.08
C GLN A 48 -2.97 11.96 2.12
N ILE A 49 -3.97 11.68 1.27
CA ILE A 49 -4.57 12.69 0.38
C ILE A 49 -5.15 13.84 1.22
N LEU A 50 -5.86 13.54 2.32
CA LEU A 50 -6.43 14.57 3.18
C LEU A 50 -5.36 15.45 3.85
N LYS A 51 -4.25 14.87 4.31
CA LYS A 51 -3.11 15.59 4.90
C LYS A 51 -2.47 16.53 3.87
N ILE A 52 -2.28 16.07 2.64
CA ILE A 52 -1.75 16.88 1.52
C ILE A 52 -2.73 17.99 1.13
N CYS A 53 -4.03 17.69 0.97
CA CYS A 53 -5.04 18.70 0.66
C CYS A 53 -5.08 19.81 1.72
N LYS A 54 -4.93 19.47 3.01
CA LYS A 54 -4.82 20.47 4.08
C LYS A 54 -3.56 21.32 3.95
N ALA A 55 -2.40 20.72 3.70
CA ALA A 55 -1.14 21.46 3.52
C ALA A 55 -1.18 22.40 2.30
N VAL A 56 -1.73 21.93 1.18
CA VAL A 56 -1.94 22.74 -0.04
C VAL A 56 -2.86 23.92 0.25
N HIS A 57 -3.97 23.67 0.95
CA HIS A 57 -4.94 24.71 1.28
C HIS A 57 -4.35 25.79 2.20
N GLN A 58 -3.58 25.39 3.22
CA GLN A 58 -2.87 26.34 4.10
C GLN A 58 -1.86 27.18 3.32
N LYS A 59 -1.04 26.56 2.47
CA LYS A 59 -0.06 27.27 1.65
C LYS A 59 -0.72 28.25 0.68
N PHE A 60 -1.86 27.86 0.11
CA PHE A 60 -2.64 28.73 -0.76
C PHE A 60 -3.18 29.97 -0.02
N LEU A 61 -3.62 29.83 1.23
CA LEU A 61 -4.08 30.95 2.05
C LEU A 61 -2.96 31.96 2.34
N GLU A 62 -1.74 31.48 2.65
CA GLU A 62 -0.54 32.33 2.84
C GLU A 62 -0.23 33.12 1.56
N LEU A 63 -0.16 32.43 0.43
CA LEU A 63 0.17 33.03 -0.88
C LEU A 63 -0.90 34.03 -1.37
N GLN A 64 -2.16 33.84 -0.97
CA GLN A 64 -3.25 34.75 -1.29
C GLN A 64 -3.16 36.08 -0.51
N GLN A 65 -2.54 36.10 0.68
CA GLN A 65 -2.29 37.35 1.40
C GLN A 65 -1.14 38.12 0.76
N GLU A 66 -0.09 37.42 0.34
CA GLU A 66 1.09 38.04 -0.27
C GLU A 66 0.78 38.70 -1.61
N ILE A 67 -0.08 38.12 -2.45
CA ILE A 67 -0.44 38.69 -3.77
C ILE A 67 -1.08 40.08 -3.64
N GLN A 68 -1.74 40.38 -2.52
CA GLN A 68 -2.39 41.68 -2.28
C GLN A 68 -1.38 42.79 -1.98
N VAL A 69 -0.14 42.44 -1.63
CA VAL A 69 0.92 43.37 -1.21
C VAL A 69 2.00 43.53 -2.30
N ILE A 70 1.82 42.86 -3.46
CA ILE A 70 2.77 42.94 -4.58
C ILE A 70 2.57 44.27 -5.32
N ASP A 71 3.58 45.12 -5.24
CA ASP A 71 3.62 46.45 -5.86
C ASP A 71 4.71 46.58 -6.95
N SER A 72 5.50 45.53 -7.19
CA SER A 72 6.63 45.56 -8.11
C SER A 72 6.78 44.27 -8.92
N LYS A 73 7.35 44.41 -10.12
CA LYS A 73 7.66 43.28 -11.02
C LYS A 73 8.56 42.25 -10.34
N GLN A 74 9.58 42.70 -9.60
CA GLN A 74 10.51 41.82 -8.89
C GLN A 74 9.81 41.01 -7.79
N LYS A 75 8.89 41.62 -7.04
CA LYS A 75 8.08 40.89 -6.05
C LYS A 75 7.16 39.86 -6.71
N LEU A 76 6.58 40.20 -7.87
CA LEU A 76 5.76 39.28 -8.65
C LEU A 76 6.57 38.07 -9.14
N GLU A 77 7.75 38.30 -9.71
CA GLU A 77 8.63 37.23 -10.20
C GLU A 77 9.04 36.29 -9.06
N LYS A 78 9.42 36.85 -7.90
CA LYS A 78 9.75 36.06 -6.70
C LYS A 78 8.56 35.22 -6.21
N TRP A 79 7.35 35.79 -6.20
CA TRP A 79 6.14 35.06 -5.80
C TRP A 79 5.82 33.90 -6.76
N ILE A 80 5.97 34.11 -8.07
CA ILE A 80 5.81 33.04 -9.08
C ILE A 80 6.83 31.93 -8.87
N GLU A 81 8.08 32.28 -8.53
CA GLU A 81 9.14 31.31 -8.25
C GLU A 81 8.82 30.46 -7.01
N GLU A 82 8.42 31.10 -5.91
CA GLU A 82 8.03 30.41 -4.66
C GLU A 82 6.80 29.50 -4.84
N LEU A 83 5.81 29.94 -5.62
CA LEU A 83 4.69 29.12 -6.04
C LEU A 83 5.13 27.89 -6.83
N THR A 84 6.03 28.09 -7.80
CA THR A 84 6.52 27.02 -8.67
C THR A 84 7.28 25.98 -7.88
N ILE A 85 8.13 26.42 -6.93
CA ILE A 85 8.85 25.55 -6.00
C ILE A 85 7.87 24.74 -5.15
N THR A 86 6.86 25.41 -4.58
CA THR A 86 5.83 24.78 -3.74
C THR A 86 5.05 23.71 -4.51
N ILE A 87 4.58 24.03 -5.72
CA ILE A 87 3.86 23.08 -6.59
C ILE A 87 4.76 21.89 -6.91
N ASN A 88 6.04 22.12 -7.20
CA ASN A 88 7.00 21.05 -7.50
C ASN A 88 7.26 20.15 -6.28
N GLN A 89 7.39 20.70 -5.08
CA GLN A 89 7.55 19.94 -3.84
C GLN A 89 6.32 19.06 -3.56
N ILE A 90 5.12 19.63 -3.70
CA ILE A 90 3.85 18.90 -3.55
C ILE A 90 3.75 17.82 -4.63
N SER A 91 4.09 18.14 -5.88
CA SER A 91 4.09 17.19 -7.00
C SER A 91 5.01 15.98 -6.76
N GLN A 92 6.19 16.21 -6.19
CA GLN A 92 7.15 15.15 -5.84
C GLN A 92 6.70 14.31 -4.63
N SER A 93 5.89 14.88 -3.74
CA SER A 93 5.30 14.14 -2.61
C SER A 93 4.26 13.10 -3.03
N PHE A 94 3.74 13.18 -4.28
CA PHE A 94 2.89 12.13 -4.83
C PHE A 94 3.74 10.95 -5.32
N PRO A 95 3.57 9.74 -4.77
CA PRO A 95 4.20 8.56 -5.35
C PRO A 95 3.67 8.37 -6.78
N ARG A 96 4.51 8.59 -7.79
CA ARG A 96 4.18 8.31 -9.19
C ARG A 96 3.86 6.82 -9.29
N LYS A 97 2.58 6.49 -9.46
CA LYS A 97 2.21 5.12 -9.84
C LYS A 97 2.72 4.87 -11.25
N VAL A 98 3.83 4.14 -11.35
CA VAL A 98 4.03 3.28 -12.52
C VAL A 98 2.89 2.28 -12.46
N ILE A 99 1.85 2.51 -13.25
CA ILE A 99 0.79 1.53 -13.45
C ILE A 99 1.47 0.37 -14.18
N LYS A 100 1.98 -0.60 -13.42
CA LYS A 100 2.29 -1.91 -13.96
C LYS A 100 0.95 -2.48 -14.39
N HIS A 101 0.57 -2.26 -15.65
CA HIS A 101 -0.57 -2.92 -16.23
C HIS A 101 -0.36 -4.41 -15.98
N LEU A 102 -1.25 -5.03 -15.21
CA LEU A 102 -1.31 -6.48 -15.13
C LEU A 102 -1.44 -6.95 -16.58
N ARG A 103 -0.35 -7.46 -17.16
CA ARG A 103 -0.38 -8.06 -18.50
C ARG A 103 -1.28 -9.26 -18.36
N VAL A 104 -2.47 -9.12 -18.91
CA VAL A 104 -3.43 -10.20 -18.91
C VAL A 104 -2.81 -11.32 -19.75
N PRO A 105 -2.60 -12.54 -19.21
CA PRO A 105 -1.75 -13.55 -19.85
C PRO A 105 -2.20 -13.95 -21.26
N TRP A 106 -3.50 -13.81 -21.55
CA TRP A 106 -4.10 -14.12 -22.85
C TRP A 106 -4.08 -12.97 -23.86
N TRP A 107 -3.59 -11.78 -23.48
CA TRP A 107 -3.55 -10.62 -24.38
C TRP A 107 -2.28 -10.63 -25.23
N ASP A 108 -2.44 -10.69 -26.55
CA ASP A 108 -1.34 -10.68 -27.52
C ASP A 108 -1.53 -9.64 -28.63
N SER A 109 -0.54 -9.55 -29.51
CA SER A 109 -0.56 -8.64 -30.67
C SER A 109 -1.71 -8.96 -31.63
N GLU A 110 -2.11 -10.22 -31.74
CA GLU A 110 -3.21 -10.67 -32.59
C GLU A 110 -4.56 -10.12 -32.10
N LEU A 111 -4.82 -10.19 -30.79
CA LEU A 111 -6.00 -9.58 -30.17
C LEU A 111 -5.97 -8.06 -30.28
N GLU A 112 -4.81 -7.42 -30.16
CA GLU A 112 -4.69 -5.97 -30.34
C GLU A 112 -4.99 -5.55 -31.78
N VAL A 113 -4.51 -6.29 -32.78
CA VAL A 113 -4.82 -6.06 -34.20
C VAL A 113 -6.31 -6.24 -34.46
N ASN A 114 -6.91 -7.33 -33.96
CA ASN A 114 -8.35 -7.59 -34.11
C ASN A 114 -9.20 -6.52 -33.40
N ARG A 115 -8.76 -6.02 -32.24
CA ARG A 115 -9.41 -4.92 -31.52
C ARG A 115 -9.40 -3.64 -32.35
N LYS A 116 -8.24 -3.27 -32.91
CA LYS A 116 -8.08 -2.08 -33.76
C LYS A 116 -8.95 -2.21 -35.02
N LYS A 117 -8.93 -3.36 -35.69
CA LYS A 117 -9.77 -3.65 -36.87
C LYS A 117 -11.26 -3.55 -36.56
N THR A 118 -11.71 -4.15 -35.45
CA THR A 118 -13.11 -4.10 -35.01
C THR A 118 -13.55 -2.66 -34.71
N ARG A 119 -12.69 -1.87 -34.05
CA ARG A 119 -12.96 -0.44 -33.78
C ARG A 119 -13.06 0.37 -35.08
N ALA A 120 -12.13 0.17 -36.02
CA ALA A 120 -12.16 0.87 -37.31
C ALA A 120 -13.45 0.58 -38.09
N LEU A 121 -13.88 -0.70 -38.16
CA LEU A 121 -15.12 -1.09 -38.81
C LEU A 121 -16.36 -0.54 -38.10
N ARG A 122 -16.39 -0.58 -36.75
CA ARG A 122 -17.48 0.02 -35.97
C ARG A 122 -17.62 1.51 -36.26
N THR A 123 -16.50 2.24 -36.24
CA THR A 123 -16.48 3.68 -36.52
C THR A 123 -16.93 3.98 -37.95
N SER A 124 -16.45 3.21 -38.94
CA SER A 124 -16.87 3.35 -40.34
C SER A 124 -18.36 3.09 -40.54
N TYR A 125 -18.91 2.06 -39.89
CA TYR A 125 -20.35 1.77 -39.88
C TYR A 125 -21.15 2.91 -39.23
N GLN A 126 -20.73 3.39 -38.06
CA GLN A 126 -21.47 4.43 -37.32
C GLN A 126 -21.44 5.80 -38.01
N ARG A 127 -20.38 6.11 -38.78
CA ARG A 127 -20.26 7.38 -39.53
C ARG A 127 -20.94 7.36 -40.90
N CYS A 128 -21.35 6.19 -41.40
CA CYS A 128 -21.98 6.06 -42.70
C CYS A 128 -23.44 6.59 -42.65
N ARG A 129 -23.78 7.53 -43.53
CA ARG A 129 -25.11 8.17 -43.60
C ARG A 129 -26.05 7.52 -44.61
N ARG A 130 -25.52 6.90 -45.67
CA ARG A 130 -26.31 6.24 -46.72
C ARG A 130 -26.74 4.85 -46.25
N GLU A 131 -28.03 4.55 -46.31
CA GLU A 131 -28.60 3.36 -45.66
C GLU A 131 -28.13 2.04 -46.30
N GLU A 132 -28.06 1.98 -47.64
CA GLU A 132 -27.57 0.79 -48.35
C GLU A 132 -26.11 0.46 -48.01
N GLU A 133 -25.22 1.45 -48.08
CA GLU A 133 -23.81 1.30 -47.66
C GLU A 133 -23.69 0.96 -46.16
N ARG A 134 -24.56 1.53 -45.33
CA ARG A 134 -24.59 1.28 -43.89
C ARG A 134 -24.96 -0.17 -43.58
N SER A 135 -25.93 -0.74 -44.29
CA SER A 135 -26.33 -2.13 -44.15
C SER A 135 -25.16 -3.09 -44.46
N MET A 136 -24.44 -2.83 -45.55
CA MET A 136 -23.26 -3.61 -45.96
C MET A 136 -22.13 -3.49 -44.93
N ARG A 137 -21.83 -2.27 -44.46
CA ARG A 137 -20.81 -2.04 -43.41
C ARG A 137 -21.18 -2.70 -42.08
N ARG A 138 -22.48 -2.77 -41.73
CA ARG A 138 -22.96 -3.46 -40.53
C ARG A 138 -22.64 -4.95 -40.58
N ILE A 139 -22.86 -5.61 -41.72
CA ILE A 139 -22.57 -7.03 -41.91
C ILE A 139 -21.07 -7.30 -41.69
N VAL A 140 -20.21 -6.49 -42.32
CA VAL A 140 -18.75 -6.62 -42.18
C VAL A 140 -18.29 -6.40 -40.74
N TYR A 141 -18.80 -5.34 -40.08
CA TYR A 141 -18.50 -5.08 -38.67
C TYR A 141 -18.95 -6.23 -37.78
N LYS A 142 -20.18 -6.74 -37.94
CA LYS A 142 -20.73 -7.81 -37.10
C LYS A 142 -19.97 -9.12 -37.26
N LYS A 143 -19.54 -9.44 -38.49
CA LYS A 143 -18.68 -10.60 -38.76
C LYS A 143 -17.34 -10.47 -38.04
N GLN A 144 -16.68 -9.31 -38.14
CA GLN A 144 -15.41 -9.06 -37.43
C GLN A 144 -15.59 -9.03 -35.90
N GLU A 145 -16.69 -8.48 -35.40
CA GLU A 145 -17.01 -8.47 -33.96
C GLU A 145 -17.17 -9.89 -33.41
N ALA A 146 -17.88 -10.75 -34.14
CA ALA A 146 -18.04 -12.16 -33.77
C ALA A 146 -16.69 -12.89 -33.76
N HIS A 147 -15.86 -12.70 -34.80
CA HIS A 147 -14.51 -13.25 -34.86
C HIS A 147 -13.64 -12.81 -33.67
N TYR A 148 -13.62 -11.50 -33.36
CA TYR A 148 -12.85 -10.97 -32.24
C TYR A 148 -13.33 -11.54 -30.90
N LYS A 149 -14.65 -11.66 -30.67
CA LYS A 149 -15.20 -12.27 -29.44
C LYS A 149 -14.83 -13.76 -29.32
N TRP A 150 -14.89 -14.49 -30.43
CA TRP A 150 -14.46 -15.88 -30.47
C TRP A 150 -12.96 -16.01 -30.14
N LEU A 151 -12.12 -15.15 -30.72
CA LEU A 151 -10.67 -15.14 -30.49
C LEU A 151 -10.32 -14.86 -29.02
N ILE A 152 -11.01 -13.90 -28.38
CA ILE A 152 -10.85 -13.65 -26.93
C ILE A 152 -11.14 -14.93 -26.13
N LYS A 153 -12.27 -15.60 -26.42
CA LYS A 153 -12.66 -16.83 -25.71
C LYS A 153 -11.64 -17.94 -25.90
N GLN A 154 -11.13 -18.12 -27.12
CA GLN A 154 -10.11 -19.10 -27.45
C GLN A 154 -8.81 -18.84 -26.67
N LYS A 155 -8.25 -17.63 -26.77
CA LYS A 155 -6.99 -17.27 -26.11
C LYS A 155 -7.11 -17.34 -24.59
N CYS A 156 -8.22 -16.88 -24.02
CA CYS A 156 -8.50 -16.99 -22.59
C CYS A 156 -8.51 -18.46 -22.14
N ARG A 157 -9.23 -19.34 -22.85
CA ARG A 157 -9.27 -20.78 -22.55
C ARG A 157 -7.89 -21.43 -22.66
N ALA A 158 -7.13 -21.14 -23.72
CA ALA A 158 -5.79 -21.68 -23.90
C ALA A 158 -4.86 -21.31 -22.74
N THR A 159 -4.86 -20.05 -22.31
CA THR A 159 -4.05 -19.64 -21.15
C THR A 159 -4.54 -20.25 -19.83
N PHE A 160 -5.85 -20.43 -19.67
CA PHE A 160 -6.39 -21.09 -18.50
C PHE A 160 -6.00 -22.56 -18.44
N GLU A 161 -5.95 -23.24 -19.59
CA GLU A 161 -5.51 -24.64 -19.67
C GLU A 161 -4.03 -24.79 -19.32
N LEU A 162 -3.17 -23.87 -19.79
CA LEU A 162 -1.76 -23.82 -19.38
C LEU A 162 -1.62 -23.59 -17.86
N PHE A 163 -2.41 -22.67 -17.30
CA PHE A 163 -2.44 -22.42 -15.85
C PHE A 163 -2.90 -23.66 -15.08
N ARG A 164 -3.93 -24.37 -15.57
CA ARG A 164 -4.42 -25.62 -14.99
C ARG A 164 -3.32 -26.68 -14.97
N GLN A 165 -2.59 -26.86 -16.07
CA GLN A 165 -1.48 -27.81 -16.17
C GLN A 165 -0.37 -27.48 -15.17
N GLN A 166 0.02 -26.21 -15.04
CA GLN A 166 1.00 -25.76 -14.06
C GLN A 166 0.56 -26.02 -12.61
N LEU A 167 -0.73 -25.83 -12.30
CA LEU A 167 -1.27 -26.10 -10.97
C LEU A 167 -1.30 -27.58 -10.63
N VAL A 168 -1.76 -28.42 -11.55
CA VAL A 168 -1.84 -29.88 -11.36
C VAL A 168 -0.45 -30.49 -11.18
N ALA A 169 0.56 -29.97 -11.92
CA ALA A 169 1.94 -30.42 -11.78
C ALA A 169 2.56 -30.13 -10.40
N ASN A 170 2.15 -29.05 -9.74
CA ASN A 170 2.66 -28.69 -8.42
C ASN A 170 1.86 -29.34 -7.28
N ASN A 171 0.52 -29.24 -7.30
CA ASN A 171 -0.41 -29.96 -6.42
C ASN A 171 -1.87 -29.66 -6.85
N ALA A 172 -2.58 -30.68 -7.32
CA ALA A 172 -3.95 -30.54 -7.85
C ALA A 172 -5.00 -30.03 -6.84
N PHE A 173 -4.75 -30.17 -5.53
CA PHE A 173 -5.73 -29.86 -4.48
C PHE A 173 -5.37 -28.66 -3.61
N ASP A 174 -4.12 -28.21 -3.61
CA ASP A 174 -3.63 -27.17 -2.71
C ASP A 174 -4.31 -25.80 -2.96
N LEU A 175 -4.48 -25.42 -4.24
CA LEU A 175 -5.15 -24.16 -4.57
C LEU A 175 -6.67 -24.18 -4.27
N PRO A 176 -7.45 -25.21 -4.67
CA PRO A 176 -8.84 -25.35 -4.22
C PRO A 176 -9.00 -25.29 -2.69
N TYR A 177 -8.14 -25.99 -1.93
CA TYR A 177 -8.16 -25.97 -0.47
C TYR A 177 -7.73 -24.64 0.14
N LYS A 178 -7.00 -23.78 -0.59
CA LYS A 178 -6.69 -22.40 -0.19
C LYS A 178 -7.81 -21.43 -0.57
N ILE A 179 -8.46 -21.61 -1.71
CA ILE A 179 -9.55 -20.76 -2.20
C ILE A 179 -10.82 -20.94 -1.36
N ALA A 180 -11.26 -22.19 -1.14
CA ALA A 180 -12.52 -22.50 -0.45
C ALA A 180 -12.65 -21.84 0.95
N PRO A 181 -11.63 -21.87 1.82
CA PRO A 181 -11.65 -21.14 3.09
C PRO A 181 -11.11 -19.70 3.01
N SER A 182 -10.89 -19.14 1.82
CA SER A 182 -10.28 -17.80 1.61
C SER A 182 -8.90 -17.62 2.28
N LYS A 183 -8.11 -18.70 2.36
CA LYS A 183 -6.75 -18.74 2.94
C LYS A 183 -5.66 -18.27 1.97
N ILE A 184 -6.00 -17.70 0.81
CA ILE A 184 -5.01 -17.10 -0.08
C ILE A 184 -4.43 -15.87 0.62
N ARG A 185 -3.21 -16.02 1.14
CA ARG A 185 -2.44 -14.92 1.72
C ARG A 185 -2.17 -13.89 0.63
N LYS A 186 -2.77 -12.70 0.75
CA LYS A 186 -2.43 -11.56 -0.11
C LYS A 186 -1.04 -11.12 0.29
N GLN A 187 -0.09 -11.17 -0.64
CA GLN A 187 1.28 -10.72 -0.39
C GLN A 187 1.25 -9.24 0.02
N THR A 188 1.77 -8.91 1.21
CA THR A 188 1.98 -7.52 1.59
C THR A 188 3.04 -6.92 0.70
N VAL A 189 2.63 -5.92 -0.07
CA VAL A 189 3.54 -5.10 -0.88
C VAL A 189 4.00 -3.96 0.00
N LEU A 190 5.17 -4.12 0.63
CA LEU A 190 5.87 -3.00 1.26
C LEU A 190 6.41 -2.08 0.15
N GLN A 191 6.16 -0.79 0.28
CA GLN A 191 6.72 0.22 -0.63
C GLN A 191 8.17 0.50 -0.26
N SER A 192 9.03 0.71 -1.27
CA SER A 192 10.42 1.14 -1.07
C SER A 192 10.46 2.41 -0.22
N VAL A 193 11.29 2.41 0.82
CA VAL A 193 11.55 3.60 1.65
C VAL A 193 12.89 4.20 1.30
N LYS A 194 13.09 5.47 1.67
CA LYS A 194 14.35 6.19 1.46
C LYS A 194 15.28 5.90 2.65
N THR A 195 16.49 5.45 2.36
CA THR A 195 17.56 5.22 3.36
C THR A 195 18.15 6.54 3.84
N SER A 196 18.93 6.51 4.92
CA SER A 196 19.69 7.66 5.45
C SER A 196 20.58 8.31 4.38
N ASN A 197 21.04 7.53 3.41
CA ASN A 197 21.91 7.96 2.31
C ASN A 197 21.12 8.53 1.12
N GLY A 198 19.80 8.66 1.24
CA GLY A 198 18.93 9.24 0.23
C GLY A 198 18.54 8.32 -0.93
N GLN A 199 18.96 7.05 -0.93
CA GLN A 199 18.58 6.07 -1.94
C GLN A 199 17.30 5.31 -1.56
N PHE A 200 16.61 4.73 -2.54
CA PHE A 200 15.43 3.90 -2.29
C PHE A 200 15.81 2.44 -2.10
N THR A 201 15.17 1.78 -1.13
CA THR A 201 15.35 0.36 -0.89
C THR A 201 14.80 -0.49 -2.04
N ASN A 202 15.55 -1.51 -2.44
CA ASN A 202 15.22 -2.35 -3.59
C ASN A 202 14.65 -3.71 -3.19
N THR A 203 14.94 -4.15 -1.96
CA THR A 203 14.45 -5.42 -1.42
C THR A 203 13.51 -5.21 -0.24
N ILE A 204 12.67 -6.20 0.05
CA ILE A 204 11.73 -6.13 1.18
C ILE A 204 12.52 -6.15 2.50
N GLU A 205 13.56 -6.96 2.59
CA GLU A 205 14.45 -7.06 3.74
C GLU A 205 15.10 -5.71 4.05
N GLU A 206 15.69 -5.06 3.04
CA GLU A 206 16.30 -3.74 3.18
C GLU A 206 15.27 -2.67 3.57
N THR A 207 14.08 -2.72 2.97
CA THR A 207 12.95 -1.83 3.30
C THR A 207 12.58 -1.95 4.79
N ILE A 208 12.46 -3.19 5.28
CA ILE A 208 12.12 -3.46 6.68
C ILE A 208 13.24 -3.02 7.60
N GLN A 209 14.49 -3.35 7.27
CA GLN A 209 15.64 -3.02 8.09
C GLN A 209 15.83 -1.50 8.22
N THR A 210 15.63 -0.77 7.11
CA THR A 210 15.65 0.70 7.11
C THR A 210 14.55 1.28 7.98
N ILE A 211 13.32 0.76 7.90
CA ILE A 211 12.21 1.21 8.77
C ILE A 211 12.51 0.92 10.24
N VAL A 212 13.00 -0.28 10.54
CA VAL A 212 13.30 -0.69 11.92
C VAL A 212 14.42 0.16 12.51
N GLN A 213 15.51 0.39 11.77
CA GLN A 213 16.60 1.24 12.25
C GLN A 213 16.17 2.69 12.48
N ALA A 214 15.29 3.23 11.62
CA ALA A 214 14.79 4.60 11.77
C ALA A 214 13.85 4.76 12.98
N LEU A 215 13.01 3.76 13.26
CA LEU A 215 12.03 3.82 14.34
C LEU A 215 12.58 3.31 15.68
N PHE A 216 13.57 2.41 15.64
CA PHE A 216 14.22 1.77 16.78
C PHE A 216 15.73 1.80 16.57
N PRO A 217 16.37 2.96 16.79
CA PRO A 217 17.82 3.05 16.70
C PRO A 217 18.47 2.08 17.70
N THR A 218 19.64 1.57 17.33
CA THR A 218 20.42 0.67 18.18
C THR A 218 20.76 1.40 19.49
N ASP A 219 20.42 0.79 20.63
CA ASP A 219 20.70 1.35 21.95
C ASP A 219 22.21 1.23 22.24
N ASP A 220 22.94 2.33 22.03
CA ASP A 220 24.37 2.43 22.30
C ASP A 220 24.58 3.16 23.63
N SER A 221 25.13 2.42 24.61
CA SER A 221 25.38 2.94 25.95
C SER A 221 26.37 4.11 25.99
N THR A 222 27.23 4.22 24.97
CA THR A 222 28.27 5.25 24.90
C THR A 222 27.71 6.61 24.46
N GLN A 223 26.55 6.62 23.79
CA GLN A 223 25.85 7.81 23.32
C GLN A 223 24.74 8.25 24.28
N GLU A 224 24.62 7.61 25.44
CA GLU A 224 23.59 7.95 26.43
C GLU A 224 23.80 9.33 27.06
N THR A 225 22.71 10.09 27.15
CA THR A 225 22.63 11.27 28.01
C THR A 225 22.72 10.89 29.49
N HIS A 226 23.13 11.84 30.34
CA HIS A 226 23.24 11.63 31.79
C HIS A 226 21.94 11.12 32.43
N VAL A 227 20.77 11.57 31.95
CA VAL A 227 19.45 11.14 32.44
C VAL A 227 19.15 9.68 32.05
N GLN A 228 19.50 9.27 30.83
CA GLN A 228 19.33 7.89 30.35
C GLN A 228 20.19 6.91 31.15
N ARG A 229 21.46 7.28 31.38
CA ARG A 229 22.39 6.50 32.20
C ARG A 229 21.87 6.29 33.62
N LYS A 230 21.40 7.37 34.25
CA LYS A 230 20.84 7.30 35.61
C LYS A 230 19.61 6.41 35.69
N LYS A 231 18.71 6.44 34.68
CA LYS A 231 17.56 5.51 34.62
C LYS A 231 18.01 4.06 34.48
N ARG A 232 18.99 3.78 33.62
CA ARG A 232 19.57 2.44 33.45
C ARG A 232 20.19 1.91 34.73
N GLU A 233 20.98 2.75 35.41
CA GLU A 233 21.55 2.45 36.72
C GLU A 233 20.44 2.16 37.75
N THR A 234 19.39 2.99 37.79
CA THR A 234 18.27 2.81 38.73
C THR A 234 17.54 1.48 38.48
N VAL A 235 17.31 1.09 37.23
CA VAL A 235 16.68 -0.18 36.87
C VAL A 235 17.60 -1.37 37.17
N ASN A 236 18.89 -1.27 36.85
CA ASN A 236 19.86 -2.35 37.08
C ASN A 236 20.17 -2.55 38.56
N THR A 237 20.12 -1.48 39.36
CA THR A 237 20.32 -1.53 40.82
C THR A 237 19.01 -1.71 41.59
N TYR A 238 17.88 -1.80 40.88
CA TYR A 238 16.60 -2.07 41.50
C TYR A 238 16.61 -3.46 42.14
N SER A 239 16.54 -3.48 43.47
CA SER A 239 16.39 -4.67 44.27
C SER A 239 15.18 -4.47 45.18
N SER A 240 14.11 -5.21 44.89
CA SER A 240 12.91 -5.23 45.73
C SER A 240 12.88 -6.53 46.52
N THR A 241 12.77 -6.41 47.84
CA THR A 241 12.43 -7.52 48.75
C THR A 241 10.93 -7.79 48.80
N ILE A 242 10.12 -6.92 48.18
CA ILE A 242 8.68 -7.09 48.03
C ILE A 242 8.46 -8.02 46.85
N LEU A 243 8.15 -9.28 47.14
CA LEU A 243 7.59 -10.20 46.15
C LEU A 243 6.27 -9.60 45.66
N ASP A 244 6.20 -9.31 44.35
CA ASP A 244 4.93 -8.98 43.71
C ASP A 244 3.89 -10.04 44.08
N LYS A 245 2.66 -9.61 44.40
CA LYS A 245 1.57 -10.54 44.67
C LYS A 245 1.38 -11.42 43.44
N GLN A 246 1.36 -12.73 43.65
CA GLN A 246 1.01 -13.67 42.58
C GLN A 246 -0.41 -13.34 42.07
N PHE A 247 -0.59 -13.46 40.75
CA PHE A 247 -1.90 -13.31 40.13
C PHE A 247 -2.92 -14.24 40.80
N THR A 248 -4.10 -13.72 41.08
CA THR A 248 -5.15 -14.55 41.69
C THR A 248 -5.77 -15.48 40.65
N LYS A 249 -6.38 -16.58 41.10
CA LYS A 249 -7.11 -17.47 40.20
C LYS A 249 -8.23 -16.72 39.47
N GLU A 250 -8.90 -15.77 40.11
CA GLU A 250 -9.96 -14.99 39.48
C GLU A 250 -9.43 -14.13 38.32
N GLU A 251 -8.28 -13.47 38.48
CA GLU A 251 -7.65 -12.67 37.43
C GLU A 251 -7.26 -13.53 36.22
N ILE A 252 -6.65 -14.68 36.48
CA ILE A 252 -6.27 -15.64 35.43
C ILE A 252 -7.52 -16.14 34.69
N THR A 253 -8.58 -16.47 35.44
CA THR A 253 -9.82 -16.99 34.86
C THR A 253 -10.55 -15.93 34.03
N TYR A 254 -10.58 -14.69 34.51
CA TYR A 254 -11.14 -13.55 33.81
C TYR A 254 -10.38 -13.26 32.51
N ALA A 255 -9.04 -13.25 32.55
CA ALA A 255 -8.19 -13.08 31.37
C ALA A 255 -8.43 -14.20 30.34
N ILE A 256 -8.55 -15.46 30.77
CA ILE A 256 -8.86 -16.58 29.87
C ILE A 256 -10.25 -16.44 29.25
N SER A 257 -11.24 -15.98 30.01
CA SER A 257 -12.61 -15.81 29.52
C SER A 257 -12.75 -14.71 28.47
N THR A 258 -11.92 -13.66 28.56
CA THR A 258 -11.93 -12.51 27.64
C THR A 258 -11.14 -12.76 26.36
N MET A 259 -10.31 -13.81 26.31
CA MET A 259 -9.62 -14.21 25.08
C MET A 259 -10.59 -14.78 24.05
N LYS A 260 -10.50 -14.30 22.79
CA LYS A 260 -11.28 -14.84 21.67
C LYS A 260 -10.99 -16.33 21.46
N LYS A 261 -12.01 -17.17 21.57
CA LYS A 261 -11.94 -18.60 21.16
C LYS A 261 -11.53 -18.67 19.68
N ARG A 262 -10.38 -19.27 19.40
CA ARG A 262 -10.00 -19.61 18.02
C ARG A 262 -10.94 -20.72 17.53
N ARG A 263 -11.57 -20.54 16.36
CA ARG A 263 -12.28 -21.62 15.66
C ARG A 263 -11.27 -22.72 15.32
N LEU A 264 -11.30 -23.82 16.07
CA LEU A 264 -10.71 -25.08 15.62
C LEU A 264 -11.55 -25.58 14.45
N GLY A 265 -10.93 -25.67 13.27
CA GLY A 265 -11.57 -26.28 12.12
C GLY A 265 -11.80 -27.76 12.40
N LEU A 266 -13.07 -28.15 12.51
CA LEU A 266 -13.48 -29.55 12.48
C LEU A 266 -13.03 -30.15 11.14
N MET A 267 -11.93 -30.90 11.17
CA MET A 267 -11.70 -31.98 10.21
C MET A 267 -12.44 -33.19 10.76
N ALA A 268 -13.72 -33.28 10.43
CA ALA A 268 -14.48 -34.51 10.61
C ALA A 268 -14.17 -35.40 9.40
N SER A 269 -13.55 -36.54 9.68
CA SER A 269 -13.32 -37.64 8.75
C SER A 269 -14.62 -38.11 8.12
N LEU A 270 -14.64 -38.15 6.78
CA LEU A 270 -15.36 -39.11 5.96
C LEU A 270 -14.50 -39.41 4.74
#